data_AF-A0A349Z3K1-F1
#
_entry.id   AF-A0A349Z3K1-F1
#
_cell.length_a   1.000
_cell.length_b   1.000
_cell.length_c   1.000
_cell.angle_alpha   90.00
_cell.angle_beta   90.00
_cell.angle_gamma   90.00
#
_symmetry.space_group_name_H-M   'P 1'
#
loop_
_entity.id
_entity.type
_entity.pdbx_description
1 polymer ?
#
loop_
_entity_poly.entity_id
_entity_poly.type
_entity_poly.pdbx_seq_one_letter_code
_entity_poly.pdbx_strand_id
1 'polypeptide(L)'
;NNEGYKNITLLISKAYLRGHVHHKVVIDKQWLAEHAEGVILLSGGMKGDIGQLLVKNNPKMLEENLAFYINHFADRFYLEMVRTGR
;
A
#
# COMPACT_ATOMS: atom_id res chain seq x y z
N ASN A 1 15.71 7.22 2.33
CA ASN A 1 17.10 6.69 2.32
C ASN A 1 17.38 6.11 0.93
N ASN A 2 18.63 5.75 0.61
CA ASN A 2 18.96 5.24 -0.73
C ASN A 2 18.34 3.86 -1.02
N GLU A 3 18.25 3.00 -0.01
CA GLU A 3 17.61 1.68 -0.14
C GLU A 3 16.12 1.78 -0.49
N GLY A 4 15.37 2.64 0.21
CA GLY A 4 13.95 2.87 -0.10
C GLY A 4 13.73 3.43 -1.51
N TYR A 5 14.60 4.33 -1.96
CA TYR A 5 14.54 4.85 -3.34
C TYR A 5 14.77 3.75 -4.38
N LYS A 6 15.77 2.88 -4.16
CA LYS A 6 16.04 1.74 -5.03
C LYS A 6 14.87 0.76 -5.03
N ASN A 7 14.29 0.47 -3.87
CA ASN A 7 13.15 -0.42 -3.71
C ASN A 7 11.90 0.10 -4.44
N ILE A 8 11.59 1.39 -4.34
CA ILE A 8 10.50 2.02 -5.09
C ILE A 8 10.75 1.96 -6.60
N THR A 9 11.99 2.23 -7.03
CA THR A 9 12.36 2.16 -8.46
C THR A 9 12.18 0.75 -9.02
N LEU A 10 12.59 -0.27 -8.27
CA LEU A 10 12.40 -1.67 -8.63
C LEU A 10 10.92 -2.05 -8.67
N LEU A 11 10.12 -1.61 -7.69
CA LEU A 11 8.68 -1.84 -7.68
C LEU A 11 7.98 -1.25 -8.91
N ILE A 12 8.33 -0.01 -9.27
CA ILE A 12 7.80 0.65 -10.47
C ILE A 12 8.21 -0.15 -11.71
N SER A 13 9.50 -0.47 -11.86
CA SER A 13 9.99 -1.25 -13.00
C SER A 13 9.28 -2.60 -13.13
N LYS A 14 9.15 -3.34 -12.03
CA LYS A 14 8.45 -4.64 -11.97
C LYS A 14 6.98 -4.53 -12.36
N ALA A 15 6.30 -3.45 -11.94
CA ALA A 15 4.91 -3.19 -12.29
C ALA A 15 4.73 -2.89 -13.78
N TYR A 16 5.63 -2.11 -14.38
CA TYR A 16 5.61 -1.87 -15.83
C TYR A 16 5.93 -3.13 -16.63
N LEU A 17 6.88 -3.96 -16.17
CA LEU A 17 7.26 -5.21 -16.86
C LEU A 17 6.16 -6.27 -16.85
N ARG A 18 5.34 -6.32 -15.78
CA ARG A 18 4.18 -7.23 -15.72
C ARG A 18 3.07 -6.85 -16.72
N GLY A 19 3.03 -5.59 -17.15
CA GLY A 19 2.03 -5.05 -18.07
C GLY A 19 0.88 -4.33 -17.37
N HIS A 20 -0.12 -3.95 -18.16
CA HIS A 20 -1.23 -3.13 -17.69
C HIS A 20 -2.45 -3.99 -17.33
N VAL A 21 -2.99 -3.78 -16.14
CA VAL A 21 -4.28 -4.33 -15.71
C VAL A 21 -5.31 -3.21 -15.84
N HIS A 22 -6.35 -3.40 -16.66
CA HIS A 22 -7.38 -2.37 -16.92
C HIS A 22 -6.80 -0.99 -17.30
N HIS A 23 -5.81 -0.97 -18.21
CA HIS A 23 -5.09 0.25 -18.64
C HIS A 23 -4.31 0.98 -17.54
N LYS A 24 -4.10 0.34 -16.39
CA LYS A 24 -3.33 0.90 -15.27
C LYS A 24 -2.17 -0.02 -14.91
N VAL A 25 -1.06 0.60 -14.51
CA VAL A 25 0.05 -0.11 -13.89
C VAL A 25 -0.34 -0.39 -12.44
N VAL A 26 -0.29 -1.65 -12.03
CA VAL A 26 -0.68 -2.08 -10.70
C VAL A 26 0.47 -2.84 -10.04
N ILE A 27 0.65 -2.64 -8.74
CA ILE A 27 1.64 -3.32 -7.93
C ILE A 27 0.92 -4.37 -7.08
N ASP A 28 1.47 -5.58 -7.01
CA ASP A 28 0.96 -6.59 -6.08
C ASP A 28 1.35 -6.23 -4.65
N LYS A 29 0.41 -6.42 -3.72
CA LYS A 29 0.63 -6.21 -2.29
C LYS A 29 1.83 -7.02 -1.77
N GLN A 30 2.04 -8.24 -2.29
CA GLN A 30 3.19 -9.09 -1.91
C GLN A 30 4.54 -8.46 -2.28
N TRP A 31 4.65 -7.73 -3.39
CA TRP A 31 5.91 -7.10 -3.77
C TRP A 31 6.29 -5.97 -2.82
N LEU A 32 5.29 -5.30 -2.23
CA LEU A 32 5.53 -4.31 -1.19
C LEU A 32 6.24 -4.96 0.01
N ALA A 33 5.86 -6.18 0.41
CA ALA A 33 6.55 -6.90 1.47
C ALA A 33 8.00 -7.26 1.10
N GLU A 34 8.23 -7.70 -0.15
CA GLU A 34 9.59 -8.00 -0.65
C GLU A 34 10.50 -6.78 -0.65
N HIS A 35 9.96 -5.59 -0.95
CA HIS A 35 10.70 -4.35 -1.13
C HIS A 35 10.38 -3.33 -0.02
N ALA A 36 10.02 -3.83 1.17
CA ALA A 36 9.53 -2.98 2.25
C ALA A 36 10.62 -2.07 2.82
N GLU A 37 11.88 -2.50 2.82
CA GLU A 37 12.99 -1.80 3.49
C GLU A 37 13.14 -0.35 3.00
N GLY A 38 13.24 0.59 3.95
CA GLY A 38 13.40 2.02 3.63
C GLY A 38 12.18 2.70 2.99
N VAL A 39 11.08 1.98 2.78
CA VAL A 39 9.83 2.51 2.24
C VAL A 39 8.87 2.83 3.40
N ILE A 40 8.15 3.93 3.26
CA ILE A 40 7.03 4.33 4.12
C ILE A 40 5.75 4.24 3.30
N LEU A 41 4.71 3.64 3.87
CA LEU A 41 3.40 3.50 3.25
C LEU A 41 2.38 4.40 3.94
N LEU A 42 1.50 4.96 3.11
CA LEU A 42 0.29 5.67 3.53
C LEU A 42 -0.91 4.81 3.15
N SER A 43 -1.95 4.81 4.00
CA SER A 43 -3.14 3.96 3.79
C SER A 43 -3.97 4.30 2.55
N GLY A 44 -3.69 5.40 1.84
CA GLY A 44 -4.46 5.85 0.68
C GLY A 44 -5.81 6.49 1.04
N GLY A 45 -6.01 6.83 2.31
CA GLY A 45 -7.21 7.46 2.85
C GLY A 45 -8.48 6.69 2.51
N MET A 46 -9.55 7.39 2.11
CA MET A 46 -10.84 6.80 1.77
C MET A 46 -10.81 5.86 0.55
N LYS A 47 -9.84 6.02 -0.35
CA LYS A 47 -9.73 5.21 -1.58
C LYS A 47 -8.81 4.00 -1.41
N GLY A 48 -8.04 3.96 -0.31
CA GLY A 48 -7.23 2.81 0.04
C GLY A 48 -8.06 1.59 0.44
N ASP A 49 -7.42 0.43 0.46
CA ASP A 49 -8.03 -0.83 0.87
C ASP A 49 -8.59 -0.74 2.30
N ILE A 50 -7.82 -0.21 3.24
CA ILE A 50 -8.23 0.01 4.63
C ILE A 50 -9.43 0.97 4.71
N GLY A 51 -9.40 2.10 4.00
CA GLY A 51 -10.49 3.07 3.99
C GLY A 51 -11.78 2.50 3.40
N GLN A 52 -11.69 1.75 2.30
CA GLN A 52 -12.83 1.07 1.69
C GLN A 52 -13.43 -0.01 2.61
N LEU A 53 -12.58 -0.77 3.32
CA LEU A 53 -13.02 -1.80 4.26
C LEU A 53 -13.70 -1.20 5.50
N LEU A 54 -13.20 -0.06 5.98
CA LEU A 54 -13.84 0.71 7.05
C LEU A 54 -15.24 1.19 6.64
N VAL A 55 -15.39 1.76 5.43
CA VAL A 55 -16.70 2.21 4.92
C VAL A 55 -17.67 1.04 4.73
N LYS A 56 -17.17 -0.13 4.32
CA LYS A 56 -17.98 -1.35 4.14
C LYS A 56 -18.32 -2.07 5.44
N ASN A 57 -17.84 -1.58 6.59
CA ASN A 57 -18.08 -2.14 7.92
C ASN A 57 -17.73 -3.64 8.02
N ASN A 58 -16.59 -4.04 7.43
CA ASN A 58 -16.13 -5.44 7.45
C ASN A 58 -14.87 -5.60 8.33
N PRO A 59 -15.03 -5.76 9.65
CA PRO A 59 -13.93 -5.74 10.60
C PRO A 59 -12.95 -6.92 10.43
N LYS A 60 -13.45 -8.09 10.05
CA LYS A 60 -12.60 -9.28 9.87
C LYS A 60 -11.58 -9.10 8.74
N MET A 61 -12.07 -8.65 7.58
CA MET A 61 -11.20 -8.43 6.42
C MET A 61 -10.28 -7.20 6.62
N LEU A 62 -10.72 -6.24 7.42
CA LEU A 62 -9.90 -5.11 7.86
C LEU A 62 -8.71 -5.58 8.69
N GLU A 63 -8.92 -6.39 9.73
CA GLU A 63 -7.86 -6.91 10.58
C GLU A 63 -6.84 -7.73 9.79
N GLU A 64 -7.30 -8.61 8.90
CA GLU A 64 -6.42 -9.41 8.03
C GLU A 64 -5.55 -8.51 7.13
N ASN A 65 -6.13 -7.46 6.54
CA ASN A 65 -5.39 -6.54 5.67
C ASN A 65 -4.44 -5.65 6.45
N LEU A 66 -4.84 -5.21 7.65
CA LEU A 66 -4.03 -4.38 8.52
C LEU A 66 -2.84 -5.16 9.06
N ALA A 67 -3.04 -6.44 9.43
CA ALA A 67 -1.98 -7.33 9.89
C ALA A 67 -0.85 -7.45 8.87
N PHE A 68 -1.16 -7.51 7.57
CA PHE A 68 -0.13 -7.49 6.51
C PHE A 68 0.75 -6.23 6.60
N TYR A 69 0.13 -5.05 6.73
CA TYR A 69 0.88 -3.79 6.78
C TYR A 69 1.68 -3.66 8.08
N ILE A 70 1.11 -4.05 9.22
CA ILE A 70 1.81 -4.03 10.50
C ILE A 70 3.01 -4.98 10.47
N ASN A 71 2.85 -6.19 9.91
CA ASN A 71 3.92 -7.18 9.85
C ASN A 71 5.08 -6.79 8.94
N HIS A 72 4.80 -6.16 7.79
CA HIS A 72 5.84 -5.83 6.79
C HIS A 72 6.35 -4.38 6.88
N PHE A 73 5.54 -3.47 7.42
CA PHE A 73 5.82 -2.03 7.51
C PHE A 73 5.65 -1.52 8.95
N ALA A 74 6.07 -2.31 9.93
CA ALA A 74 6.15 -1.88 11.33
C ALA A 74 6.84 -0.51 11.43
N ASP A 75 6.22 0.41 12.18
CA ASP A 75 6.62 1.82 12.37
C ASP A 75 6.74 2.66 11.08
N ARG A 76 6.25 2.15 9.95
CA ARG A 76 6.38 2.77 8.62
C ARG A 76 5.09 2.72 7.81
N PHE A 77 3.98 2.38 8.46
CA PHE A 77 2.64 2.45 7.90
C PHE A 77 1.82 3.49 8.65
N TYR A 78 1.29 4.47 7.92
CA TYR A 78 0.50 5.56 8.51
C TYR A 78 -0.90 5.61 7.91
N LEU A 79 -1.90 5.80 8.77
CA LEU A 79 -3.26 6.08 8.34
C LEU A 79 -3.34 7.51 7.82
N GLU A 80 -3.61 7.65 6.54
CA GLU A 80 -3.79 8.94 5.89
C GLU A 80 -5.17 9.51 6.20
N MET A 81 -5.21 10.69 6.81
CA MET A 81 -6.44 11.44 7.07
C MET A 81 -6.54 12.61 6.11
N VAL A 82 -7.59 12.63 5.30
CA VAL A 82 -7.86 13.71 4.36
C VAL A 82 -9.17 14.37 4.73
N ARG A 83 -9.13 15.68 5.03
CA ARG A 83 -10.31 16.51 5.29
C ARG A 83 -10.39 17.59 4.24
N THR A 84 -11.08 17.30 3.13
CA THR A 84 -11.23 18.23 2.01
C THR A 84 -12.54 19.01 2.04
N GLY A 85 -13.47 18.72 2.96
CA GLY A 85 -14.67 19.53 3.19
C GLY A 85 -15.60 19.69 1.98
N ARG A 86 -15.49 18.79 0.99
CA ARG A 86 -16.36 18.71 -0.18
C ARG A 86 -17.34 17.57 -0.01
#